data_AF-A0A1R1S808-F1
#
_entry.id   AF-A0A1R1S808-F1
#
_cell.length_a   1.000
_cell.length_b   1.000
_cell.length_c   1.000
_cell.angle_alpha   90.00
_cell.angle_beta   90.00
_cell.angle_gamma   90.00
#
_symmetry.space_group_name_H-M   'P 1'
#
loop_
_entity.id
_entity.type
_entity.pdbx_description
1 polymer ?
#
loop_
_entity_poly.entity_id
_entity_poly.type
_entity_poly.pdbx_seq_one_letter_code
_entity_poly.pdbx_strand_id
1 'polypeptide(L)'
;MSRDFDLKFELYVALREQCGSRNDWPVGFNTARHLLCTIPLHDRELYRFLRCARQASTHLHERARLTSRLYQYSLVLALDSEHGFDDQDEGHVAAWHILLAIHGMLDQETFDKFVDCAISVLEPEREAVGA
;
A
#
# COMPACT_ATOMS: atom_id res chain seq x y z
N MET A 1 16.25 12.70 -20.45
CA MET A 1 15.14 13.47 -19.84
C MET A 1 14.49 12.54 -18.83
N SER A 2 14.71 12.78 -17.54
CA SER A 2 13.98 12.05 -16.47
C SER A 2 12.52 12.52 -16.55
N ARG A 3 11.59 11.58 -16.66
CA ARG A 3 10.16 11.86 -16.64
C ARG A 3 9.78 12.08 -15.17
N ASP A 4 9.06 13.14 -14.86
CA ASP A 4 8.53 13.34 -13.50
C ASP A 4 7.63 12.14 -13.15
N PHE A 5 7.96 11.44 -12.07
CA PHE A 5 7.22 10.29 -11.59
C PHE A 5 5.82 10.71 -11.13
N ASP A 6 4.79 10.08 -11.70
CA ASP A 6 3.39 10.29 -11.33
C ASP A 6 2.81 8.98 -10.84
N LEU A 7 2.82 8.76 -9.52
CA LEU A 7 2.28 7.56 -8.87
C LEU A 7 0.87 7.22 -9.35
N LYS A 8 0.02 8.23 -9.59
CA LYS A 8 -1.38 7.99 -10.00
C LYS A 8 -1.44 7.41 -11.41
N PHE A 9 -0.58 7.88 -12.31
CA PHE A 9 -0.46 7.36 -13.66
C PHE A 9 0.20 5.98 -13.66
N GLU A 10 1.34 5.83 -13.00
CA GLU A 10 2.11 4.57 -13.01
C GLU A 10 1.31 3.42 -12.35
N LEU A 11 0.62 3.69 -11.23
CA LEU A 11 -0.27 2.70 -10.61
C LEU A 11 -1.48 2.36 -11.50
N TYR A 12 -1.99 3.30 -12.27
CA TYR A 12 -3.04 3.00 -13.25
C TYR A 12 -2.55 2.07 -14.36
N VAL A 13 -1.34 2.31 -14.87
CA VAL A 13 -0.71 1.46 -15.90
C VAL A 13 -0.47 0.05 -15.35
N ALA A 14 0.14 -0.07 -14.17
CA ALA A 14 0.42 -1.36 -13.55
C ALA A 14 -0.85 -2.17 -13.26
N LEU A 15 -1.90 -1.52 -12.72
CA LEU A 15 -3.20 -2.18 -12.50
C LEU A 15 -3.86 -2.61 -13.82
N ARG A 16 -3.70 -1.82 -14.88
CA ARG A 16 -4.23 -2.18 -16.20
C ARG A 16 -3.49 -3.39 -16.80
N GLU A 17 -2.19 -3.47 -16.61
CA GLU A 17 -1.38 -4.60 -17.08
C GLU A 17 -1.70 -5.89 -16.31
N GLN A 18 -1.90 -5.80 -14.99
CA GLN A 18 -2.16 -6.97 -14.14
C GLN A 18 -3.62 -7.44 -14.16
N CYS A 19 -4.58 -6.52 -14.24
CA CYS A 19 -6.01 -6.82 -14.07
C CYS A 19 -6.85 -6.53 -15.32
N GLY A 20 -6.24 -6.10 -16.43
CA GLY A 20 -6.95 -5.81 -17.67
C GLY A 20 -7.58 -4.42 -17.69
N SER A 21 -8.68 -4.28 -18.43
CA SER A 21 -9.34 -2.98 -18.57
C SER A 21 -9.98 -2.54 -17.26
N ARG A 22 -10.27 -1.25 -17.11
CA ARG A 22 -10.90 -0.72 -15.89
C ARG A 22 -12.23 -1.41 -15.53
N ASN A 23 -12.93 -1.96 -16.53
CA ASN A 23 -14.19 -2.68 -16.32
C ASN A 23 -13.99 -4.08 -15.75
N ASP A 24 -12.77 -4.61 -15.82
CA ASP A 24 -12.40 -5.94 -15.32
C ASP A 24 -11.85 -5.88 -13.89
N TRP A 25 -11.67 -4.67 -13.35
CA TRP A 25 -11.09 -4.47 -12.03
C TRP A 25 -12.06 -4.92 -10.92
N PRO A 26 -11.55 -5.54 -9.85
CA PRO A 26 -12.33 -5.82 -8.65
C PRO A 26 -13.05 -4.58 -8.12
N VAL A 27 -14.22 -4.80 -7.51
CA VAL A 27 -14.97 -3.72 -6.87
C VAL A 27 -14.10 -3.04 -5.81
N GLY A 28 -14.04 -1.70 -5.83
CA GLY A 28 -13.25 -0.91 -4.89
C GLY A 28 -11.84 -0.55 -5.38
N PHE A 29 -11.26 -1.23 -6.37
CA PHE A 29 -9.88 -0.95 -6.84
C PHE A 29 -9.64 0.49 -7.26
N ASN A 30 -10.56 1.07 -8.04
CA ASN A 30 -10.38 2.45 -8.46
C ASN A 30 -10.43 3.42 -7.26
N THR A 31 -11.28 3.14 -6.27
CA THR A 31 -11.36 3.95 -5.03
C THR A 31 -10.11 3.75 -4.18
N ALA A 32 -9.64 2.51 -4.00
CA ALA A 32 -8.40 2.20 -3.30
C ALA A 32 -7.20 2.90 -3.93
N ARG A 33 -7.10 2.89 -5.27
CA ARG A 33 -6.08 3.64 -6.02
C ARG A 33 -6.13 5.14 -5.70
N HIS A 34 -7.33 5.74 -5.73
CA HIS A 34 -7.48 7.16 -5.41
C HIS A 34 -7.06 7.46 -3.98
N LEU A 35 -7.49 6.64 -3.01
CA LEU A 35 -7.12 6.78 -1.61
C LEU A 35 -5.60 6.66 -1.41
N LEU A 36 -4.96 5.67 -2.03
CA LEU A 36 -3.51 5.49 -1.92
C LEU A 36 -2.75 6.73 -2.41
N CYS A 37 -3.15 7.31 -3.54
CA CYS A 37 -2.53 8.53 -4.08
C CYS A 37 -2.80 9.79 -3.23
N THR A 38 -3.62 9.72 -2.18
CA THR A 38 -3.84 10.83 -1.24
C THR A 38 -3.02 10.70 0.04
N ILE A 39 -2.27 9.60 0.20
CA ILE A 39 -1.40 9.43 1.36
C ILE A 39 -0.32 10.51 1.34
N PRO A 40 -0.19 11.33 2.39
CA PRO A 40 0.74 12.46 2.44
C PRO A 40 2.17 12.02 2.81
N LEU A 41 2.64 10.93 2.22
CA LEU A 41 4.00 10.43 2.38
C LEU A 41 4.77 10.59 1.08
N HIS A 42 6.07 10.86 1.17
CA HIS A 42 6.92 10.79 -0.01
C HIS A 42 7.04 9.34 -0.51
N ASP A 43 7.30 9.15 -1.81
CA ASP A 43 7.27 7.83 -2.46
C ASP A 43 8.13 6.77 -1.75
N ARG A 44 9.30 7.16 -1.24
CA ARG A 44 10.21 6.28 -0.49
C ARG A 44 9.61 5.82 0.84
N GLU A 45 8.89 6.69 1.53
CA GLU A 45 8.23 6.40 2.80
C GLU A 45 6.97 5.58 2.55
N LEU A 46 6.18 5.94 1.55
CA LEU A 46 5.01 5.17 1.11
C LEU A 46 5.41 3.73 0.74
N TYR A 47 6.50 3.53 0.00
CA TYR A 47 7.03 2.20 -0.32
C TYR A 47 7.34 1.38 0.93
N ARG A 48 8.06 1.96 1.90
CA ARG A 48 8.36 1.29 3.18
C ARG A 48 7.09 0.95 3.93
N PHE A 49 6.16 1.89 4.01
CA PHE A 49 4.87 1.70 4.67
C PHE A 49 4.06 0.55 4.03
N LEU A 50 4.03 0.49 2.69
CA LEU A 50 3.37 -0.59 1.96
C LEU A 50 4.04 -1.95 2.16
N ARG A 51 5.37 -1.99 2.29
CA ARG A 51 6.09 -3.22 2.65
C ARG A 51 5.70 -3.72 4.04
N CYS A 52 5.58 -2.82 5.02
CA CYS A 52 5.07 -3.17 6.35
C CYS A 52 3.62 -3.69 6.25
N ALA A 53 2.77 -3.07 5.43
CA ALA A 53 1.41 -3.53 5.15
C ALA A 53 1.36 -4.95 4.58
N ARG A 54 2.24 -5.25 3.61
CA ARG A 54 2.39 -6.60 3.02
C ARG A 54 2.88 -7.63 4.05
N GLN A 55 3.87 -7.29 4.86
CA GLN A 55 4.38 -8.17 5.92
C GLN A 55 3.29 -8.48 6.95
N ALA A 56 2.58 -7.45 7.41
CA ALA A 56 1.46 -7.62 8.35
C ALA A 56 0.37 -8.52 7.79
N SER A 57 0.06 -8.39 6.50
CA SER A 57 -0.90 -9.23 5.79
C SER A 57 -0.48 -10.70 5.70
N THR A 58 0.81 -10.96 5.45
CA THR A 58 1.38 -12.31 5.37
C THR A 58 1.26 -13.05 6.69
N HIS A 59 1.54 -12.37 7.81
CA HIS A 59 1.41 -12.96 9.15
C HIS A 59 -0.03 -13.36 9.54
N LEU A 60 -1.05 -12.81 8.86
CA LEU A 60 -2.46 -13.18 9.10
C LEU A 60 -2.89 -14.43 8.35
N HIS A 61 -2.30 -14.69 7.18
CA HIS A 61 -2.57 -15.92 6.42
C HIS A 61 -2.26 -17.17 7.24
N GLU A 62 -1.28 -17.06 8.14
CA GLU A 62 -0.90 -18.15 9.06
C GLU A 62 -1.87 -18.32 10.25
N ARG A 63 -2.76 -17.35 10.52
CA ARG A 63 -3.65 -17.33 11.70
C ARG A 63 -5.11 -17.07 11.31
N ALA A 64 -5.71 -18.02 10.61
CA ALA A 64 -7.11 -17.97 10.17
C ALA A 64 -8.10 -17.90 11.35
N ARG A 65 -8.63 -16.69 11.66
CA ARG A 65 -9.98 -16.38 12.22
C ARG A 65 -10.12 -14.99 12.88
N LEU A 66 -9.06 -14.20 13.03
CA LEU A 66 -9.08 -12.94 13.80
C LEU A 66 -8.66 -11.72 12.95
N THR A 67 -9.26 -11.60 11.76
CA THR A 67 -8.64 -10.97 10.58
C THR A 67 -8.38 -9.46 10.65
N SER A 68 -9.29 -8.64 11.21
CA SER A 68 -9.11 -7.17 11.15
C SER A 68 -8.33 -6.58 12.32
N ARG A 69 -8.60 -7.00 13.57
CA ARG A 69 -7.89 -6.49 14.76
C ARG A 69 -6.43 -6.94 14.80
N LEU A 70 -6.15 -8.16 14.35
CA LEU A 70 -4.77 -8.63 14.25
C LEU A 70 -4.02 -7.94 13.12
N TYR A 71 -4.67 -7.60 12.00
CA TYR A 71 -4.03 -6.80 10.94
C TYR A 71 -3.55 -5.46 11.47
N GLN A 72 -4.44 -4.74 12.16
CA GLN A 72 -4.11 -3.49 12.82
C GLN A 72 -2.96 -3.70 13.81
N TYR A 73 -3.00 -4.72 14.66
CA TYR A 73 -1.89 -4.93 15.59
C TYR A 73 -0.55 -5.25 14.88
N SER A 74 -0.57 -6.14 13.89
CA SER A 74 0.62 -6.54 13.13
C SER A 74 1.21 -5.39 12.31
N LEU A 75 0.37 -4.53 11.74
CA LEU A 75 0.84 -3.37 10.99
C LEU A 75 1.48 -2.33 11.92
N VAL A 76 0.94 -2.11 13.13
CA VAL A 76 1.58 -1.22 14.12
C VAL A 76 2.98 -1.74 14.46
N LEU A 77 3.11 -3.04 14.75
CA LEU A 77 4.41 -3.62 15.09
C LEU A 77 5.41 -3.53 13.93
N ALA A 78 4.96 -3.79 12.69
CA ALA A 78 5.81 -3.69 11.52
C ALA A 78 6.30 -2.25 11.28
N LEU A 79 5.41 -1.26 11.45
CA LEU A 79 5.77 0.16 11.31
C LEU A 79 6.69 0.63 12.44
N ASP A 80 6.39 0.26 13.69
CA ASP A 80 7.23 0.59 14.85
C ASP A 80 8.66 0.07 14.67
N SER A 81 8.82 -1.16 14.17
CA SER A 81 10.13 -1.73 13.92
C SER A 81 10.94 -1.06 12.78
N GLU A 82 10.28 -0.55 11.73
CA GLU A 82 10.94 0.02 10.55
C GLU A 82 11.17 1.54 10.68
N HIS A 83 10.22 2.26 11.29
CA HIS A 83 10.23 3.73 11.36
C HIS A 83 10.52 4.28 12.76
N GLY A 84 10.32 3.48 13.82
CA GLY A 84 10.07 3.99 15.17
C GLY A 84 8.70 4.67 15.19
N PHE A 85 7.76 4.18 15.99
CA PHE A 85 6.42 4.76 15.99
C PHE A 85 6.44 6.13 16.67
N ASP A 86 6.48 7.21 15.86
CA ASP A 86 6.16 8.56 16.31
C ASP A 86 4.66 8.79 16.12
N ASP A 87 3.90 8.66 17.20
CA ASP A 87 2.45 8.86 17.22
C ASP A 87 2.04 10.33 17.00
N GLN A 88 3.01 11.23 16.86
CA GLN A 88 2.83 12.64 16.56
C GLN A 88 2.99 12.99 15.07
N ASP A 89 3.43 12.04 14.24
CA ASP A 89 3.53 12.24 12.80
C ASP A 89 2.14 12.09 12.15
N GLU A 90 1.50 13.24 11.89
CA GLU A 90 0.18 13.31 11.23
C GLU A 90 0.16 12.60 9.86
N GLY A 91 1.29 12.57 9.15
CA GLY A 91 1.42 11.91 7.85
C GLY A 91 1.35 10.40 7.96
N HIS A 92 2.07 9.82 8.93
CA HIS A 92 1.99 8.39 9.23
C HIS A 92 0.62 7.97 9.76
N VAL A 93 -0.01 8.79 10.60
CA VAL A 93 -1.38 8.55 11.10
C VAL A 93 -2.40 8.58 9.96
N ALA A 94 -2.27 9.54 9.02
CA ALA A 94 -3.13 9.59 7.84
C ALA A 94 -2.92 8.36 6.93
N ALA A 95 -1.66 7.99 6.65
CA ALA A 95 -1.30 6.82 5.86
C ALA A 95 -1.90 5.53 6.44
N TRP A 96 -1.81 5.39 7.76
CA TRP A 96 -2.41 4.31 8.53
C TRP A 96 -3.91 4.19 8.31
N HIS A 97 -4.66 5.26 8.55
CA HIS A 97 -6.11 5.25 8.41
C HIS A 97 -6.57 5.01 6.98
N ILE A 98 -5.85 5.57 6.00
CA ILE A 98 -6.12 5.33 4.59
C ILE A 98 -5.92 3.85 4.23
N LEU A 99 -4.84 3.22 4.69
CA LEU A 99 -4.60 1.80 4.42
C LEU A 99 -5.60 0.88 5.10
N LEU A 100 -6.04 1.20 6.32
CA LEU A 100 -7.13 0.46 6.96
C LEU A 100 -8.45 0.60 6.19
N ALA A 101 -8.73 1.78 5.64
CA ALA A 101 -9.93 1.99 4.81
C ALA A 101 -9.85 1.17 3.51
N ILE A 102 -8.66 1.10 2.89
CA ILE A 102 -8.42 0.26 1.70
C ILE A 102 -8.58 -1.22 2.04
N HIS A 103 -7.98 -1.68 3.15
CA HIS A 103 -8.09 -3.07 3.62
C HIS A 103 -9.53 -3.46 3.96
N GLY A 104 -10.32 -2.54 4.54
CA GLY A 104 -11.74 -2.79 4.82
C GLY A 104 -12.65 -2.79 3.59
N MET A 105 -12.19 -2.22 2.47
CA MET A 105 -12.95 -2.13 1.21
C MET A 105 -12.71 -3.31 0.28
N LEU A 106 -11.49 -3.84 0.29
CA LEU A 106 -11.07 -4.95 -0.56
C LEU A 106 -11.14 -6.24 0.25
N ASP A 107 -11.48 -7.36 -0.39
CA ASP A 107 -11.18 -8.65 0.23
C ASP A 107 -9.66 -8.84 0.35
N GLN A 108 -9.25 -9.79 1.19
CA GLN A 108 -7.85 -10.01 1.52
C GLN A 108 -6.97 -10.29 0.28
N GLU A 109 -7.42 -11.13 -0.65
CA GLU A 109 -6.67 -11.48 -1.85
C GLU A 109 -6.52 -10.28 -2.78
N THR A 110 -7.60 -9.52 -2.93
CA THR A 110 -7.62 -8.28 -3.71
C THR A 110 -6.73 -7.20 -3.08
N PHE A 111 -6.73 -7.08 -1.75
CA PHE A 111 -5.84 -6.17 -1.03
C PHE A 111 -4.37 -6.51 -1.25
N ASP A 112 -4.00 -7.78 -1.13
CA ASP A 112 -2.60 -8.21 -1.31
C ASP A 112 -2.12 -7.93 -2.74
N LYS A 113 -2.96 -8.24 -3.75
CA LYS A 113 -2.68 -7.89 -5.15
C LYS A 113 -2.49 -6.38 -5.35
N PHE A 114 -3.34 -5.57 -4.72
CA PHE A 114 -3.25 -4.11 -4.81
C PHE A 114 -1.94 -3.57 -4.21
N VAL A 115 -1.59 -4.03 -3.01
CA VAL A 115 -0.37 -3.62 -2.30
C VAL A 115 0.87 -4.06 -3.07
N ASP A 116 0.90 -5.30 -3.58
CA ASP A 116 2.01 -5.80 -4.38
C ASP A 116 2.19 -5.00 -5.68
N CYS A 117 1.09 -4.62 -6.34
CA CYS A 117 1.12 -3.74 -7.50
C CYS A 117 1.70 -2.36 -7.15
N ALA A 118 1.23 -1.73 -6.07
CA ALA A 118 1.73 -0.43 -5.63
C ALA A 118 3.22 -0.47 -5.24
N ILE A 119 3.67 -1.52 -4.56
CA ILE A 119 5.09 -1.74 -4.23
C ILE A 119 5.92 -1.84 -5.51
N SER A 120 5.47 -2.61 -6.52
CA SER A 120 6.19 -2.79 -7.77
C SER A 120 6.36 -1.51 -8.58
N VAL A 121 5.43 -0.56 -8.45
CA VAL A 121 5.50 0.76 -9.09
C VAL A 121 6.50 1.67 -8.39
N LEU A 122 6.61 1.56 -7.06
CA LEU A 122 7.48 2.40 -6.24
C LEU A 122 8.92 1.86 -6.12
N GLU A 123 9.15 0.58 -6.45
CA GLU A 123 10.46 -0.08 -6.35
C GLU A 123 11.52 0.47 -7.34
N PRO A 124 11.24 0.67 -8.64
CA PRO A 124 12.22 1.16 -9.62
C PRO A 124 12.73 2.57 -9.33
N GLU A 125 11.87 3.47 -8.84
CA GLU A 125 12.24 4.83 -8.45
C GLU A 125 13.28 4.83 -7.31
N ARG A 126 13.31 3.78 -6.50
CA ARG A 126 14.28 3.64 -5.41
C ARG A 126 15.65 3.25 -5.92
N GLU A 127 15.74 2.43 -6.97
CA GLU A 127 17.01 2.04 -7.59
C GLU A 127 17.63 3.20 -8.39
N ALA A 128 16.79 4.04 -9.01
CA ALA A 128 17.25 5.20 -9.79
C ALA A 128 17.87 6.33 -8.95
N VAL A 129 17.52 6.45 -7.67
CA VAL A 129 18.05 7.49 -6.75
C VAL A 129 19.30 7.00 -5.98
N GLY A 130 19.60 5.71 -6.02
CA GLY A 130 20.76 5.09 -5.34
C GLY A 130 21.97 4.80 -6.23
N ALA A 131 21.90 5.09 -7.53
CA ALA A 131 22.95 4.93 -8.54
C ALA A 131 23.52 6.28 -8.99
#